data_AF-A0A1F8UCK8-F1
#
_entry.id   AF-A0A1F8UCK8-F1
#
_cell.length_a   1.000
_cell.length_b   1.000
_cell.length_c   1.000
_cell.angle_alpha   90.00
_cell.angle_beta   90.00
_cell.angle_gamma   90.00
#
_symmetry.space_group_name_H-M   'P 1'
#
loop_
_entity.id
_entity.type
_entity.pdbx_description
1 polymer ?
#
loop_
_entity_poly.entity_id
_entity_poly.type
_entity_poly.pdbx_seq_one_letter_code
_entity_poly.pdbx_strand_id
1 'polypeptide(L)'
;MVWIMYFLLAVLATFIFTRFKNIKRLWVMGLVTMLFLYVIDNTLINLGAYSFKNPISVLGGIPLFYLLAGFPGGILLAYFYPPVKRLQLPYVLLSSAIFIFLEIIINWLGYIRYLNWNLLKSYILNIGGFMAILWLGQWLNATGKDN
;
A
#
# COMPACT_ATOMS: atom_id res chain seq x y z
N MET A 1 -6.49 17.63 1.32
CA MET A 1 -5.36 17.81 2.25
C MET A 1 -4.93 16.50 2.92
N VAL A 2 -5.86 15.64 3.36
CA VAL A 2 -5.52 14.34 4.00
C VAL A 2 -4.60 13.45 3.17
N TRP A 3 -4.77 13.37 1.85
CA TRP A 3 -3.88 12.56 1.00
C TRP A 3 -2.44 13.06 0.97
N ILE A 4 -2.21 14.37 1.10
CA ILE A 4 -0.86 14.94 1.22
C ILE A 4 -0.25 14.53 2.56
N MET A 5 -1.03 14.64 3.65
CA MET A 5 -0.57 14.19 4.97
C MET A 5 -0.25 12.70 4.99
N TYR A 6 -1.10 11.87 4.38
CA TYR A 6 -0.88 10.44 4.23
C TYR A 6 0.43 10.14 3.49
N PHE A 7 0.67 10.82 2.37
CA PHE A 7 1.93 10.71 1.62
C PHE A 7 3.14 11.11 2.48
N LEU A 8 3.10 12.27 3.13
CA LEU A 8 4.19 12.77 3.97
C LEU A 8 4.49 11.82 5.14
N LEU A 9 3.46 11.26 5.77
CA LEU A 9 3.62 10.27 6.84
C LEU A 9 4.26 8.98 6.33
N ALA A 10 3.86 8.49 5.16
CA ALA A 10 4.46 7.31 4.57
C ALA A 10 5.94 7.54 4.20
N VAL A 11 6.27 8.69 3.64
CA VAL A 11 7.65 9.11 3.34
C VAL A 11 8.47 9.21 4.62
N LEU A 12 7.95 9.88 5.65
CA LEU A 12 8.61 10.04 6.93
C LEU A 12 8.86 8.68 7.60
N ALA A 13 7.86 7.81 7.65
CA ALA A 13 8.00 6.45 8.15
C ALA A 13 9.09 5.68 7.38
N THR A 14 9.13 5.83 6.06
CA THR A 14 10.16 5.20 5.23
C THR A 14 11.55 5.70 5.62
N PHE A 15 11.77 7.01 5.75
CA PHE A 15 13.08 7.53 6.15
C PHE A 15 13.48 7.15 7.59
N ILE A 16 12.52 7.09 8.52
CA ILE A 16 12.78 6.71 9.92
C ILE A 16 13.15 5.23 10.02
N PHE A 17 12.37 4.35 9.37
CA PHE A 17 12.52 2.91 9.52
C PHE A 17 13.52 2.29 8.54
N THR A 18 13.70 2.90 7.37
CA THR A 18 14.58 2.41 6.31
C THR A 18 15.79 3.34 6.14
N ARG A 19 17.00 2.83 6.38
CA ARG A 19 18.23 3.57 6.09
C ARG A 19 18.32 3.85 4.58
N PHE A 20 18.87 5.01 4.18
CA PHE A 20 19.00 5.42 2.77
C PHE A 20 19.59 4.35 1.83
N LYS A 21 20.57 3.56 2.30
CA LYS A 21 21.15 2.44 1.53
C LYS A 21 20.09 1.44 1.08
N ASN A 22 19.13 1.11 1.95
CA ASN A 22 18.06 0.16 1.65
C ASN A 22 17.02 0.74 0.70
N ILE A 23 16.75 2.05 0.77
CA ILE A 23 15.81 2.72 -0.15
C ILE A 23 16.28 2.56 -1.60
N LYS A 24 17.58 2.76 -1.87
CA LYS A 24 18.16 2.56 -3.22
C LYS A 24 18.10 1.13 -3.73
N ARG A 25 17.97 0.14 -2.85
CA ARG A 25 17.78 -1.26 -3.25
C ARG A 25 16.31 -1.59 -3.47
N LEU A 26 15.44 -1.04 -2.63
CA LEU A 26 14.02 -1.37 -2.58
C LEU A 26 13.14 -0.45 -3.45
N TRP A 27 13.70 0.55 -4.13
CA TRP A 27 12.94 1.50 -4.96
C TRP A 27 12.04 0.81 -6.00
N VAL A 28 12.48 -0.33 -6.56
CA VAL A 28 11.68 -1.13 -7.50
C VAL A 28 10.38 -1.59 -6.86
N MET A 29 10.41 -1.96 -5.57
CA MET A 29 9.22 -2.33 -4.82
C MET A 29 8.26 -1.17 -4.61
N GLY A 30 8.79 0.05 -4.45
CA GLY A 30 7.95 1.24 -4.43
C GLY A 30 7.18 1.41 -5.75
N LEU A 31 7.85 1.26 -6.89
CA LEU A 31 7.21 1.36 -8.21
C LEU A 31 6.20 0.24 -8.47
N VAL A 32 6.56 -1.00 -8.15
CA VAL A 32 5.67 -2.16 -8.28
C VAL A 32 4.40 -1.93 -7.47
N THR A 33 4.52 -1.50 -6.21
CA THR A 33 3.36 -1.24 -5.36
C THR A 33 2.50 -0.11 -5.90
N MET A 34 3.08 1.00 -6.39
CA MET A 34 2.32 2.07 -7.03
C MET A 34 1.53 1.56 -8.24
N LEU A 35 2.15 0.74 -9.09
CA LEU A 35 1.50 0.21 -10.28
C LEU A 35 0.34 -0.73 -9.89
N PHE A 36 0.56 -1.63 -8.94
CA PHE A 36 -0.49 -2.53 -8.44
C PHE A 36 -1.65 -1.74 -7.82
N LEU A 37 -1.35 -0.76 -6.99
CA LEU A 37 -2.35 0.11 -6.37
C LEU A 37 -3.17 0.84 -7.43
N TYR A 38 -2.51 1.44 -8.43
CA TYR A 38 -3.20 2.09 -9.55
C TYR A 38 -4.15 1.14 -10.30
N VAL A 39 -3.65 -0.04 -10.70
CA VAL A 39 -4.44 -1.01 -11.48
C VAL A 39 -5.63 -1.50 -10.68
N ILE A 40 -5.43 -1.88 -9.41
CA ILE A 40 -6.47 -2.42 -8.55
C ILE A 40 -7.53 -1.34 -8.27
N ASP A 41 -7.11 -0.16 -7.81
CA ASP A 41 -8.06 0.86 -7.40
C ASP A 41 -8.81 1.47 -8.58
N ASN A 42 -8.14 1.67 -9.71
CA ASN A 42 -8.81 2.14 -10.92
C ASN A 42 -9.86 1.13 -11.38
N THR A 43 -9.56 -0.17 -11.31
CA THR A 43 -10.51 -1.23 -11.63
C THR A 43 -11.69 -1.21 -10.66
N LEU A 44 -11.45 -1.12 -9.36
CA LEU A 44 -12.51 -1.12 -8.34
C LEU A 44 -13.40 0.12 -8.42
N ILE A 45 -12.83 1.30 -8.69
CA ILE A 45 -13.59 2.53 -8.93
C ILE A 45 -14.48 2.37 -10.17
N ASN A 46 -13.93 1.85 -11.27
CA ASN A 46 -14.69 1.62 -12.52
C ASN A 46 -15.81 0.58 -12.35
N LEU A 47 -15.63 -0.40 -11.47
CA LEU A 47 -16.66 -1.38 -11.11
C LEU A 47 -17.66 -0.85 -10.06
N GLY A 48 -17.52 0.40 -9.61
CA GLY A 48 -18.41 1.01 -8.62
C GLY A 48 -18.31 0.35 -7.24
N ALA A 49 -17.14 -0.15 -6.86
CA ALA A 49 -16.91 -0.69 -5.52
C ALA A 49 -16.92 0.44 -4.47
N TYR A 50 -16.12 1.49 -4.70
CA TYR A 50 -16.00 2.63 -3.82
C TYR A 50 -15.53 3.87 -4.60
N SER A 51 -15.63 5.05 -3.97
CA SER A 51 -15.14 6.31 -4.54
C SER A 51 -14.44 7.17 -3.50
N PHE A 52 -13.42 7.92 -3.92
CA PHE A 52 -12.76 8.91 -3.08
C PHE A 52 -13.52 10.25 -3.08
N LYS A 53 -13.56 10.92 -1.92
CA LYS A 53 -14.17 12.25 -1.77
C LYS A 53 -13.13 13.36 -1.65
N ASN A 54 -13.45 14.53 -2.20
CA ASN A 54 -12.69 15.78 -2.12
C ASN A 54 -11.17 15.66 -2.43
N PRO A 55 -10.74 14.96 -3.50
CA PRO A 55 -9.34 14.96 -3.90
C PRO A 55 -8.95 16.30 -4.55
N ILE A 56 -7.76 16.79 -4.22
CA ILE A 56 -7.18 18.01 -4.83
C ILE A 56 -6.76 17.74 -6.28
N SER A 57 -6.25 16.52 -6.55
CA SER A 57 -5.83 16.05 -7.86
C SER A 57 -6.09 14.55 -7.94
N VAL A 58 -6.54 14.08 -9.11
CA VAL A 58 -6.92 12.70 -9.35
C VAL A 58 -6.32 12.15 -10.63
N LEU A 59 -6.08 10.84 -10.64
CA LEU A 59 -5.76 10.05 -11.82
C LEU A 59 -6.66 8.80 -11.82
N GLY A 60 -7.56 8.68 -12.80
CA GLY A 60 -8.53 7.56 -12.83
C GLY A 60 -9.47 7.52 -11.61
N GLY A 61 -9.80 8.67 -11.03
CA GLY A 61 -10.59 8.77 -9.79
C GLY A 61 -9.79 8.54 -8.50
N ILE A 62 -8.51 8.18 -8.59
CA ILE A 62 -7.63 7.94 -7.45
C ILE A 62 -6.90 9.25 -7.06
N PRO A 63 -6.90 9.66 -5.78
CA PRO A 63 -6.13 10.81 -5.33
C PRO A 63 -4.63 10.65 -5.61
N LEU A 64 -4.02 11.62 -6.27
CA LEU A 64 -2.63 11.51 -6.73
C LEU A 64 -1.64 11.24 -5.58
N PHE A 65 -1.77 11.95 -4.46
CA PHE A 65 -0.89 11.76 -3.31
C PHE A 65 -1.11 10.43 -2.59
N TYR A 66 -2.31 9.85 -2.67
CA TYR A 66 -2.56 8.49 -2.18
C TYR A 66 -1.81 7.48 -3.05
N LEU A 67 -1.89 7.62 -4.38
CA LEU A 67 -1.14 6.80 -5.32
C LEU A 67 0.39 6.94 -5.10
N LEU A 68 0.89 8.17 -4.94
CA LEU A 68 2.32 8.41 -4.63
C LEU A 68 2.74 7.81 -3.30
N ALA A 69 1.85 7.72 -2.30
CA ALA A 69 2.13 7.07 -1.02
C ALA A 69 2.32 5.54 -1.16
N GLY A 70 1.85 4.94 -2.26
CA GLY A 70 2.14 3.55 -2.60
C GLY A 70 3.65 3.28 -2.72
N PHE A 71 4.45 4.27 -3.13
CA PHE A 71 5.90 4.11 -3.26
C PHE A 71 6.61 3.86 -1.91
N PRO A 72 6.56 4.79 -0.93
CA PRO A 72 7.13 4.55 0.39
C PRO A 72 6.47 3.35 1.09
N GLY A 73 5.16 3.15 0.92
CA GLY A 73 4.45 2.00 1.47
C GLY A 73 5.02 0.67 0.96
N GLY A 74 5.28 0.55 -0.34
CA GLY A 74 5.89 -0.62 -0.96
C GLY A 74 7.30 -0.89 -0.46
N ILE A 75 8.11 0.15 -0.27
CA ILE A 75 9.46 0.04 0.30
C ILE A 75 9.40 -0.50 1.74
N LEU A 76 8.53 0.06 2.58
CA LEU A 76 8.37 -0.39 3.96
C LEU A 76 7.89 -1.85 4.04
N LEU A 77 6.90 -2.20 3.22
CA LEU A 77 6.37 -3.56 3.14
C LEU A 77 7.47 -4.55 2.74
N ALA A 78 8.26 -4.22 1.72
CA ALA A 78 9.36 -5.08 1.29
C ALA A 78 10.51 -5.14 2.29
N TYR A 79 10.82 -4.03 2.98
CA TYR A 79 11.93 -3.94 3.93
C TYR A 79 11.73 -4.81 5.16
N PHE A 80 10.52 -4.84 5.72
CA PHE A 80 10.21 -5.64 6.91
C PHE A 80 9.84 -7.09 6.59
N TYR A 81 9.80 -7.46 5.31
CA TYR A 81 9.42 -8.79 4.91
C TYR A 81 10.42 -9.85 5.42
N PRO A 82 9.97 -10.88 6.17
CA PRO A 82 10.88 -11.80 6.81
C PRO A 82 11.47 -12.83 5.81
N PRO A 83 12.77 -13.18 5.96
CA PRO A 83 13.39 -14.21 5.12
C PRO A 83 12.87 -15.62 5.45
N VAL A 84 12.37 -15.83 6.68
CA VAL A 84 11.85 -17.12 7.14
C VAL A 84 10.46 -17.37 6.55
N LYS A 85 10.34 -18.36 5.65
CA LYS A 85 9.08 -18.68 4.94
C LYS A 85 7.85 -18.81 5.84
N ARG A 86 8.00 -19.43 7.02
CA ARG A 86 6.88 -19.62 7.97
C ARG A 86 6.33 -18.30 8.54
N LEU A 87 7.14 -17.23 8.56
CA LEU A 87 6.73 -15.91 9.06
C LEU A 87 6.15 -15.01 7.97
N GLN A 88 6.24 -15.40 6.70
CA GLN A 88 5.79 -14.57 5.58
C GLN A 88 4.26 -14.43 5.53
N LEU A 89 3.53 -15.52 5.74
CA LEU A 89 2.07 -15.46 5.79
C LEU A 89 1.55 -14.65 7.00
N PRO A 90 2.02 -14.89 8.24
CA PRO A 90 1.69 -14.02 9.38
C PRO A 90 2.00 -12.54 9.14
N TYR A 91 3.14 -12.25 8.50
CA TYR A 91 3.51 -10.88 8.13
C TYR A 91 2.47 -10.26 7.20
N VAL A 92 2.08 -10.95 6.12
CA VAL A 92 1.05 -10.44 5.19
C VAL A 92 -0.28 -10.22 5.89
N LEU A 93 -0.73 -11.16 6.74
CA LEU A 93 -1.99 -11.04 7.46
C LEU A 93 -1.99 -9.84 8.41
N LEU A 94 -0.88 -9.62 9.12
CA LEU A 94 -0.71 -8.49 10.04
C LEU A 94 -0.63 -7.16 9.28
N SER A 95 0.18 -7.09 8.22
CA SER A 95 0.27 -5.90 7.37
C SER A 95 -1.09 -5.55 6.78
N SER A 96 -1.84 -6.54 6.31
CA SER A 96 -3.20 -6.34 5.79
C SER A 96 -4.14 -5.78 6.86
N ALA A 97 -4.02 -6.24 8.11
CA ALA A 97 -4.85 -5.76 9.22
C ALA A 97 -4.49 -4.31 9.58
N ILE A 98 -3.21 -3.94 9.57
CA ILE A 98 -2.75 -2.56 9.78
C ILE A 98 -3.32 -1.64 8.69
N PHE A 99 -3.33 -2.06 7.43
CA PHE A 99 -3.89 -1.28 6.34
C PHE A 99 -5.41 -1.13 6.45
N ILE A 100 -6.12 -2.16 6.90
CA ILE A 100 -7.56 -2.05 7.22
C ILE A 100 -7.82 -1.05 8.34
N PHE A 101 -6.97 -1.04 9.38
CA PHE A 101 -7.08 -0.05 10.43
C PHE A 101 -6.94 1.38 9.91
N LEU A 102 -5.99 1.62 9.00
CA LEU A 102 -5.85 2.92 8.31
C LEU A 102 -7.08 3.23 7.45
N GLU A 103 -7.62 2.25 6.73
CA GLU A 103 -8.82 2.41 5.92
C GLU A 103 -10.05 2.77 6.77
N ILE A 104 -10.21 2.15 7.94
CA ILE A 104 -11.27 2.48 8.92
C ILE A 104 -11.16 3.95 9.34
N ILE A 105 -9.96 4.43 9.66
CA ILE A 105 -9.74 5.84 10.02
C ILE A 105 -10.12 6.77 8.87
N ILE A 106 -9.66 6.47 7.65
CA ILE A 106 -9.94 7.29 6.46
C ILE A 106 -11.44 7.30 6.12
N ASN A 107 -12.11 6.15 6.24
CA ASN A 107 -13.54 6.01 6.02
C ASN A 107 -14.34 6.76 7.10
N TRP A 108 -13.94 6.66 8.37
CA TRP A 108 -14.56 7.41 9.48
C TRP A 108 -14.43 8.92 9.30
N LEU A 109 -13.29 9.39 8.78
CA LEU A 109 -13.06 10.78 8.40
C LEU A 109 -13.83 11.22 7.13
N GLY A 110 -14.54 10.29 6.47
CA GLY A 110 -15.41 10.59 5.32
C GLY A 110 -14.69 10.77 3.98
N TYR A 111 -13.44 10.31 3.84
CA TYR A 111 -12.65 10.47 2.61
C TYR A 111 -12.84 9.33 1.60
N ILE A 112 -13.36 8.19 2.04
CA ILE A 112 -13.76 7.07 1.19
C ILE A 112 -15.26 6.87 1.35
N ARG A 113 -15.94 6.54 0.25
CA ARG A 113 -17.36 6.13 0.27
C ARG A 113 -17.46 4.75 -0.34
N TYR A 114 -17.88 3.78 0.45
CA TYR A 114 -18.25 2.46 -0.07
C TYR A 114 -19.60 2.53 -0.79
N LEU A 115 -19.67 1.86 -1.95
CA LEU A 115 -20.88 1.72 -2.74
C LEU A 115 -21.35 0.26 -2.67
N ASN A 116 -20.52 -0.67 -3.15
CA ASN A 116 -20.76 -2.13 -3.14
C ASN A 116 -19.60 -2.90 -2.48
N TRP A 117 -18.89 -2.21 -1.58
CA TRP A 117 -17.65 -2.68 -0.96
C TRP A 117 -17.75 -2.72 0.56
N ASN A 118 -16.90 -3.51 1.20
CA ASN A 118 -16.83 -3.62 2.64
C ASN A 118 -15.40 -3.93 3.09
N LEU A 119 -15.14 -3.74 4.39
CA LEU A 119 -13.82 -3.92 4.98
C LEU A 119 -13.28 -5.35 4.83
N LEU A 120 -14.14 -6.37 4.83
CA LEU A 120 -13.71 -7.76 4.65
C LEU A 120 -13.18 -7.99 3.22
N LYS A 121 -13.84 -7.43 2.21
CA LYS A 121 -13.36 -7.45 0.82
C LYS A 121 -12.03 -6.71 0.70
N SER A 122 -11.88 -5.54 1.34
CA SER A 122 -10.60 -4.84 1.41
C SER A 122 -9.52 -5.69 2.06
N TYR A 123 -9.83 -6.41 3.13
CA TYR A 123 -8.84 -7.22 3.85
C TYR A 123 -8.33 -8.38 2.98
N ILE A 124 -9.24 -9.10 2.32
CA ILE A 124 -8.90 -10.19 1.40
C ILE A 124 -8.09 -9.66 0.21
N LEU A 125 -8.48 -8.50 -0.33
CA LEU A 125 -7.76 -7.85 -1.43
C LEU A 125 -6.35 -7.45 -0.99
N ASN A 126 -6.18 -6.87 0.19
CA ASN A 126 -4.86 -6.50 0.74
C ASN A 126 -3.97 -7.73 0.90
N ILE A 127 -4.52 -8.85 1.40
CA ILE A 127 -3.78 -10.12 1.49
C ILE A 127 -3.30 -10.55 0.11
N GLY A 128 -4.19 -10.61 -0.88
CA GLY A 128 -3.86 -10.98 -2.26
C GLY A 128 -2.82 -10.06 -2.90
N GLY A 129 -3.04 -8.75 -2.80
CA GLY A 129 -2.15 -7.72 -3.34
C GLY A 129 -0.77 -7.75 -2.71
N PHE A 130 -0.69 -7.84 -1.37
CA PHE A 130 0.58 -7.93 -0.67
C PHE A 130 1.33 -9.23 -0.97
N MET A 131 0.64 -10.37 -1.07
CA MET A 131 1.27 -11.62 -1.51
C MET A 131 1.85 -11.47 -2.92
N ALA A 132 1.09 -10.92 -3.87
CA ALA A 132 1.55 -10.76 -5.25
C ALA A 132 2.76 -9.82 -5.35
N ILE A 133 2.71 -8.67 -4.67
CA ILE A 133 3.80 -7.69 -4.63
C ILE A 133 5.05 -8.33 -4.00
N LEU A 134 4.92 -8.95 -2.81
CA LEU A 134 6.07 -9.52 -2.10
C LEU A 134 6.68 -10.72 -2.81
N TRP A 135 5.86 -11.56 -3.45
CA TRP A 135 6.33 -12.67 -4.28
C TRP A 135 7.11 -12.16 -5.50
N LEU A 136 6.59 -11.15 -6.19
CA LEU A 136 7.32 -10.49 -7.28
C LEU A 136 8.61 -9.86 -6.78
N GLY A 137 8.59 -9.26 -5.60
CA GLY A 137 9.77 -8.69 -4.96
C GLY A 137 10.84 -9.72 -4.63
N GLN A 138 10.46 -10.92 -4.15
CA GLN A 138 11.40 -12.03 -3.97
C GLN A 138 12.02 -12.47 -5.29
N TRP A 139 11.21 -12.58 -6.35
CA TRP A 139 11.70 -12.94 -7.69
C TRP A 139 12.69 -11.91 -8.24
N LEU A 140 12.47 -10.62 -7.97
CA LEU A 140 13.37 -9.52 -8.33
C LEU A 140 14.57 -9.34 -7.36
N ASN A 141 14.69 -10.18 -6.33
CA ASN A 141 15.66 -10.04 -5.24
C ASN A 141 15.64 -8.64 -4.58
N ALA A 142 14.44 -8.09 -4.42
CA ALA A 142 14.19 -6.74 -3.93
C ALA A 142 13.40 -6.74 -2.61
N THR A 143 13.64 -7.70 -1.71
CA THR A 143 12.94 -7.81 -0.41
C THR A 143 13.89 -8.06 0.75
N GLY A 144 13.42 -7.78 1.97
CA GLY A 144 14.13 -8.04 3.23
C GLY A 144 15.09 -6.91 3.63
N LYS A 145 15.88 -7.18 4.66
CA LYS A 145 16.96 -6.29 5.15
C LYS A 145 18.31 -6.78 4.65
N ASP A 146 19.23 -5.88 4.32
CA ASP A 146 20.65 -6.23 4.31
C ASP A 146 21.10 -6.45 5.76
N ASN A 147 21.68 -7.61 6.03
CA ASN A 147 22.41 -7.87 7.28
C ASN A 147 23.74 -7.13 7.27
#